data_AF-A0A4Y9KZ74-F1
#
_entry.id   AF-A0A4Y9KZ74-F1
#
_cell.length_a   1.000
_cell.length_b   1.000
_cell.length_c   1.000
_cell.angle_alpha   90.00
_cell.angle_beta   90.00
_cell.angle_gamma   90.00
#
_symmetry.space_group_name_H-M   'P 1'
#
loop_
_entity.id
_entity.type
_entity.pdbx_description
1 polymer ?
#
loop_
_entity_poly.entity_id
_entity_poly.type
_entity_poly.pdbx_seq_one_letter_code
_entity_poly.pdbx_strand_id
1 'polypeptide(L)'
;MPCQIEREIRCHRRNNDRHYPSARALVLARGNCILHEYYANNSPDVQWPVHSATKSVLSTLVGIAIDKGFLPLDQKLPELVTQDWKLS
;
A
#
# COMPACT_ATOMS: atom_id res chain seq x y z
N MET A 1 -17.79 12.36 20.69
CA MET A 1 -17.57 13.35 19.63
C MET A 1 -16.88 12.63 18.47
N PRO A 2 -17.53 12.45 17.30
CA PRO A 2 -16.85 11.83 16.16
C PRO A 2 -15.72 12.75 15.68
N CYS A 3 -14.53 12.17 15.51
CA CYS A 3 -13.29 12.84 15.11
C CYS A 3 -13.51 13.58 13.77
N GLN A 4 -12.85 14.72 13.54
CA GLN A 4 -12.95 15.52 12.29
C GLN A 4 -12.85 14.67 11.01
N ILE A 5 -12.05 13.59 11.05
CA ILE A 5 -11.89 12.59 9.99
C ILE A 5 -13.22 11.94 9.57
N GLU A 6 -14.10 11.58 10.52
CA GLU A 6 -15.38 10.93 10.22
C GLU A 6 -16.36 11.88 9.50
N ARG A 7 -16.24 13.20 9.71
CA ARG A 7 -17.07 14.19 9.00
C ARG A 7 -16.57 14.39 7.57
N GLU A 8 -15.26 14.50 7.35
CA GLU A 8 -14.69 14.63 5.99
C GLU A 8 -14.97 13.39 5.13
N ILE A 9 -14.81 12.20 5.71
CA ILE A 9 -15.09 10.92 5.05
C ILE A 9 -16.58 10.78 4.70
N ARG A 10 -17.48 11.20 5.61
CA ARG A 10 -18.93 11.18 5.37
C ARG A 10 -19.37 12.16 4.28
N CYS A 11 -18.71 13.32 4.16
CA CYS A 11 -18.94 14.26 3.07
C CYS A 11 -18.43 13.74 1.72
N HIS A 12 -17.32 13.01 1.70
CA HIS A 12 -16.80 12.37 0.47
C HIS A 12 -17.70 11.23 -0.04
N ARG A 13 -18.37 10.50 0.86
CA ARG A 13 -19.27 9.38 0.51
C ARG A 13 -20.41 9.76 -0.45
N ARG A 14 -20.86 11.02 -0.46
CA ARG A 14 -21.94 11.50 -1.35
C ARG A 14 -21.45 12.16 -2.64
N ASN A 15 -20.15 12.39 -2.80
CA ASN A 15 -19.58 13.22 -3.86
C ASN A 15 -18.39 12.60 -4.60
N ASN A 16 -17.90 11.41 -4.21
CA ASN A 16 -16.73 10.81 -4.85
C ASN A 16 -16.92 10.56 -6.35
N ASP A 17 -18.10 10.11 -6.78
CA ASP A 17 -18.41 9.95 -8.20
C ASP A 17 -18.37 11.26 -9.00
N ARG A 18 -18.58 12.40 -8.33
CA ARG A 18 -18.56 13.73 -8.96
C ARG A 18 -17.18 14.39 -8.96
N HIS A 19 -16.34 14.13 -7.94
CA HIS A 19 -15.02 14.77 -7.81
C HIS A 19 -13.86 13.91 -8.32
N TYR A 20 -13.97 12.58 -8.24
CA TYR A 20 -12.91 11.64 -8.65
C TYR A 20 -13.51 10.47 -9.45
N PRO A 21 -14.01 10.71 -10.67
CA PRO A 21 -14.72 9.70 -11.47
C PRO A 21 -13.82 8.50 -11.84
N SER A 22 -12.50 8.63 -11.71
CA SER A 22 -11.53 7.55 -11.97
C SER A 22 -11.19 6.73 -10.72
N ALA A 23 -11.62 7.14 -9.52
CA ALA A 23 -11.34 6.42 -8.28
C ALA A 23 -12.18 5.14 -8.23
N ARG A 24 -11.51 3.98 -8.27
CA ARG A 24 -12.17 2.66 -8.27
C ARG A 24 -12.40 2.11 -6.87
N ALA A 25 -11.47 2.37 -5.96
CA ALA A 25 -11.52 1.97 -4.57
C ALA A 25 -10.67 2.91 -3.70
N LEU A 26 -11.06 3.07 -2.43
CA LEU A 26 -10.31 3.76 -1.39
C LEU A 26 -10.51 3.02 -0.08
N VAL A 27 -9.40 2.69 0.60
CA VAL A 27 -9.42 2.10 1.94
C VAL A 27 -8.53 2.97 2.83
N LEU A 28 -9.08 3.43 3.95
CA LEU A 28 -8.35 4.13 4.99
C LEU A 28 -8.30 3.25 6.23
N ALA A 29 -7.10 2.81 6.61
CA ALA A 29 -6.87 1.99 7.80
C ALA A 29 -5.90 2.68 8.76
N ARG A 30 -6.05 2.40 10.06
CA ARG A 30 -5.13 2.85 11.11
C ARG A 30 -4.94 1.74 12.13
N GLY A 31 -3.69 1.32 12.31
CA GLY A 31 -3.38 0.14 13.11
C GLY A 31 -4.11 -1.09 12.53
N ASN A 32 -4.88 -1.77 13.37
CA ASN A 32 -5.63 -2.96 12.96
C ASN A 32 -7.10 -2.66 12.63
N CYS A 33 -7.47 -1.38 12.48
CA CYS A 33 -8.84 -0.96 12.24
C CYS A 33 -8.99 -0.30 10.87
N ILE A 34 -10.01 -0.69 10.13
CA ILE A 34 -10.43 -0.01 8.90
C ILE A 34 -11.38 1.12 9.30
N LEU A 35 -10.98 2.35 9.01
CA LEU A 35 -11.75 3.56 9.32
C LEU A 35 -12.76 3.89 8.22
N HIS A 36 -12.41 3.59 6.96
CA HIS A 36 -13.30 3.82 5.83
C HIS A 36 -12.95 2.95 4.64
N GLU A 37 -14.00 2.55 3.92
CA GLU A 37 -13.92 1.86 2.64
C GLU A 37 -14.91 2.48 1.66
N TYR A 38 -14.45 2.62 0.43
CA TYR A 38 -15.22 2.99 -0.73
C TYR A 38 -14.83 2.07 -1.87
N TYR A 39 -15.81 1.42 -2.44
CA TYR A 39 -15.70 0.70 -3.70
C TYR A 39 -16.80 1.28 -4.57
N ALA A 40 -16.49 1.58 -5.83
CA ALA A 40 -17.49 2.09 -6.78
C ALA A 40 -18.52 0.97 -7.10
N ASN A 41 -18.83 0.70 -8.37
CA ASN A 41 -19.74 -0.40 -8.74
C ASN A 41 -19.08 -1.79 -8.69
N ASN A 42 -18.17 -2.03 -7.74
CA ASN A 42 -17.37 -3.25 -7.65
C ASN A 42 -17.41 -3.86 -6.23
N SER A 43 -17.18 -5.17 -6.13
CA SER A 43 -17.00 -5.86 -4.85
C SER A 43 -15.62 -5.54 -4.25
N PRO A 44 -15.47 -5.53 -2.91
CA PRO A 44 -14.16 -5.50 -2.24
C PRO A 44 -13.18 -6.59 -2.69
N ASP A 45 -13.68 -7.73 -3.18
CA ASP A 45 -12.85 -8.87 -3.60
C ASP A 45 -12.26 -8.72 -5.02
N VAL A 46 -12.64 -7.66 -5.75
CA VAL A 46 -12.14 -7.44 -7.12
C VAL A 46 -10.66 -7.03 -7.07
N GLN A 47 -9.83 -7.76 -7.80
CA GLN A 47 -8.40 -7.45 -7.94
C GLN A 47 -8.19 -6.31 -8.94
N TRP A 48 -7.33 -5.37 -8.57
CA TRP A 48 -6.94 -4.24 -9.43
C TRP A 48 -5.42 -4.16 -9.57
N PRO A 49 -4.91 -3.76 -10.75
CA PRO A 49 -3.50 -3.43 -10.89
C PRO A 49 -3.20 -2.17 -10.08
N VAL A 50 -2.49 -2.33 -8.96
CA VAL A 50 -2.08 -1.21 -8.07
C VAL A 50 -0.78 -0.53 -8.52
N HIS A 51 -0.15 -1.03 -9.59
CA HIS A 51 1.04 -0.49 -10.21
C HIS A 51 2.16 -0.16 -9.20
N SER A 52 2.59 1.10 -9.14
CA SER A 52 3.69 1.52 -8.28
C SER A 52 3.37 1.50 -6.79
N ALA A 53 2.10 1.34 -6.37
CA ALA A 53 1.79 1.17 -4.95
C ALA A 53 2.46 -0.10 -4.36
N THR A 54 2.71 -1.12 -5.18
CA THR A 54 3.47 -2.33 -4.77
C THR A 54 4.88 -1.99 -4.28
N LYS A 55 5.49 -0.90 -4.76
CA LYS A 55 6.84 -0.49 -4.34
C LYS A 55 6.89 -0.11 -2.86
N SER A 56 5.81 0.42 -2.29
CA SER A 56 5.75 0.73 -0.86
C SER A 56 5.76 -0.54 -0.01
N VAL A 57 5.04 -1.58 -0.43
CA VAL A 57 5.07 -2.90 0.23
C VAL A 57 6.47 -3.51 0.12
N LEU A 58 7.06 -3.50 -1.08
CA LEU A 58 8.41 -4.01 -1.31
C LEU A 58 9.46 -3.27 -0.46
N SER A 59 9.41 -1.93 -0.43
CA SER A 59 10.30 -1.10 0.39
C SER A 59 10.17 -1.42 1.88
N THR A 60 8.94 -1.64 2.36
CA THR A 60 8.70 -2.06 3.75
C THR A 60 9.32 -3.42 4.04
N LEU A 61 9.16 -4.39 3.14
CA LEU A 61 9.80 -5.72 3.28
C LEU A 61 11.33 -5.62 3.29
N VAL A 62 11.91 -4.80 2.42
CA VAL A 62 13.36 -4.52 2.40
C VAL A 62 13.80 -3.89 3.73
N GLY A 63 13.05 -2.91 4.26
CA GLY A 63 13.33 -2.31 5.57
C GLY A 63 13.32 -3.34 6.71
N ILE A 64 12.35 -4.26 6.72
CA ILE A 64 12.29 -5.37 7.68
C ILE A 64 13.50 -6.31 7.52
N ALA A 65 13.93 -6.59 6.29
CA ALA A 65 15.08 -7.44 6.05
C ALA A 65 16.39 -6.80 6.54
N ILE A 66 16.54 -5.49 6.38
CA ILE A 66 17.67 -4.73 6.94
C ILE A 66 17.64 -4.78 8.47
N ASP A 67 16.48 -4.50 9.09
CA ASP A 67 16.30 -4.51 10.55
C ASP A 67 16.65 -5.88 11.18
N LYS A 68 16.31 -6.97 10.50
CA LYS A 68 16.65 -8.34 10.92
C LYS A 68 18.10 -8.75 10.62
N GLY A 69 18.89 -7.90 9.97
CA GLY A 69 20.28 -8.20 9.60
C GLY A 69 20.43 -9.13 8.39
N PHE A 70 19.36 -9.35 7.61
CA PHE A 70 19.45 -10.14 6.37
C PHE A 70 20.09 -9.36 5.21
N LEU A 71 19.96 -8.03 5.20
CA LEU A 71 20.51 -7.17 4.17
C LEU A 71 21.37 -6.06 4.81
N PRO A 72 22.70 -6.04 4.59
CA PRO A 72 23.55 -4.92 4.96
C PRO A 72 23.31 -3.74 4.03
N LEU A 73 23.17 -2.53 4.57
CA LEU A 73 22.91 -1.33 3.77
C LEU A 73 24.12 -0.90 2.93
N ASP A 74 25.32 -1.18 3.43
CA ASP A 74 26.58 -0.80 2.77
C ASP A 74 27.03 -1.83 1.73
N GLN A 75 26.34 -2.98 1.62
CA GLN A 75 26.65 -4.00 0.63
C GLN A 75 26.30 -3.50 -0.77
N LYS A 76 27.23 -3.68 -1.72
CA LYS A 76 26.96 -3.30 -3.11
C LYS A 76 26.09 -4.35 -3.76
N LEU A 77 25.16 -3.91 -4.63
CA LEU A 77 24.30 -4.83 -5.39
C LEU A 77 25.06 -5.94 -6.13
N PRO A 78 26.21 -5.70 -6.79
CA PRO A 78 26.97 -6.77 -7.41
C PRO A 78 27.41 -7.83 -6.40
N GLU A 79 27.81 -7.47 -5.18
CA GLU A 79 28.24 -8.44 -4.16
C GLU A 79 27.09 -9.33 -3.72
N LEU A 80 25.89 -8.76 -3.59
CA LEU A 80 24.68 -9.51 -3.24
C LEU A 80 24.26 -10.47 -4.36
N VAL A 81 24.11 -9.95 -5.58
CA VAL A 81 23.66 -10.75 -6.73
C VAL A 81 24.73 -11.77 -7.15
N THR A 82 26.01 -11.48 -6.86
CA THR A 82 27.10 -12.39 -7.22
C THR A 82 27.22 -13.64 -6.34
N GLN A 83 26.53 -13.70 -5.19
CA GLN A 83 26.48 -14.91 -4.37
C GLN A 83 25.58 -16.00 -4.98
N ASP A 84 24.55 -15.62 -5.74
CA ASP A 84 23.53 -16.56 -6.23
C ASP A 84 23.80 -17.08 -7.65
N TRP A 85 24.38 -16.28 -8.56
CA TRP A 85 24.69 -16.72 -9.94
C TRP A 85 25.83 -17.73 -10.06
N LYS A 86 26.65 -17.94 -9.02
CA LYS A 86 27.71 -18.97 -9.03
C LYS A 86 27.17 -20.40 -8.84
N LEU A 87 25.87 -20.56 -8.66
CA LEU A 87 25.17 -21.85 -8.56
C LEU A 87 24.43 -22.24 -9.85
N SER A 88 24.66 -21.53 -10.96
CA SER A 88 24.13 -21.85 -12.30
C SER A 88 25.22 -22.16 -13.31
#